data_AF-A0A562X7A2-F1
#
_entry.id   AF-A0A562X7A2-F1
#
_cell.length_a   1.000
_cell.length_b   1.000
_cell.length_c   1.000
_cell.angle_alpha   90.00
_cell.angle_beta   90.00
_cell.angle_gamma   90.00
#
_symmetry.space_group_name_H-M   'P 1'
#
loop_
_entity.id
_entity.type
_entity.pdbx_description
1 polymer ?
#
loop_
_entity_poly.entity_id
_entity_poly.type
_entity_poly.pdbx_seq_one_letter_code
_entity_poly.pdbx_strand_id
1 'polypeptide(L)'
;MDNRLETQREWIINRLLSAGQISRNECLRKFISRLSGHIYAIKEQNPTWQIEAKMVKTQGGKDYLYTLTNRDEILVNLDKKLQKIGA
;
A
#
# COMPACT_ATOMS: atom_id res chain seq x y z
N MET A 1 -3.66 14.69 -19.11
CA MET A 1 -3.34 13.25 -18.97
C MET A 1 -4.18 12.70 -17.83
N ASP A 2 -4.71 11.48 -17.94
CA ASP A 2 -5.54 10.88 -16.90
C ASP A 2 -4.64 10.32 -15.77
N ASN A 3 -4.41 11.12 -14.73
CA ASN A 3 -3.57 10.77 -13.57
C ASN A 3 -4.29 9.85 -12.55
N ARG A 4 -5.40 9.22 -12.95
CA ARG A 4 -6.19 8.37 -12.06
C ARG A 4 -5.38 7.20 -11.47
N LEU A 5 -4.54 6.55 -12.26
CA LEU A 5 -3.74 5.42 -11.74
C LEU A 5 -2.69 5.86 -10.71
N GLU A 6 -2.12 7.04 -10.90
CA GLU A 6 -1.15 7.63 -9.96
C GLU A 6 -1.84 7.95 -8.64
N THR A 7 -2.97 8.67 -8.69
CA THR A 7 -3.73 9.01 -7.47
C THR A 7 -4.26 7.78 -6.72
N GLN A 8 -4.65 6.71 -7.43
CA GLN A 8 -5.01 5.44 -6.81
C GLN A 8 -3.82 4.77 -6.11
N ARG A 9 -2.64 4.76 -6.73
CA ARG A 9 -1.41 4.19 -6.14
C ARG A 9 -0.94 5.01 -4.95
N GLU A 10 -0.96 6.33 -5.04
CA GLU A 10 -0.67 7.25 -3.93
C GLU A 10 -1.59 6.99 -2.74
N TRP A 11 -2.89 6.82 -3.00
CA TRP A 11 -3.85 6.51 -1.95
C TRP A 11 -3.55 5.16 -1.28
N ILE A 12 -3.21 4.12 -2.05
CA ILE A 12 -2.81 2.80 -1.52
C ILE A 12 -1.52 2.92 -0.69
N ILE A 13 -0.51 3.63 -1.20
CA ILE A 13 0.76 3.90 -0.53
C ILE A 13 0.51 4.56 0.83
N ASN A 14 -0.30 5.63 0.85
CA ASN A 14 -0.64 6.33 2.09
C ASN A 14 -1.37 5.42 3.08
N ARG A 15 -2.24 4.53 2.61
CA ARG A 15 -2.93 3.57 3.47
C ARG A 15 -1.99 2.54 4.07
N LEU A 16 -1.07 1.99 3.27
CA LEU A 16 -0.04 1.05 3.73
C LEU A 16 0.90 1.71 4.75
N LEU A 17 1.34 2.95 4.51
CA LEU A 17 2.22 3.68 5.41
C LEU A 17 1.50 4.13 6.69
N SER A 18 0.22 4.53 6.63
CA SER A 18 -0.52 4.98 7.81
C SER A 18 -1.03 3.83 8.66
N ALA A 19 -1.72 2.85 8.05
CA ALA A 19 -2.42 1.78 8.74
C ALA A 19 -1.64 0.44 8.76
N GLY A 20 -0.55 0.32 8.00
CA GLY A 20 0.22 -0.93 7.86
C GLY A 20 -0.44 -1.99 7.02
N GLN A 21 -1.67 -1.77 6.56
CA GLN A 21 -2.42 -2.75 5.78
C GLN A 21 -3.50 -2.09 4.93
N ILE A 22 -3.94 -2.80 3.90
CA ILE A 22 -5.05 -2.42 3.04
C ILE A 22 -5.78 -3.66 2.53
N SER A 23 -7.11 -3.59 2.45
CA SER A 23 -7.92 -4.72 1.98
C SER A 23 -8.46 -4.48 0.57
N ARG A 24 -8.68 -5.57 -0.18
CA ARG A 24 -9.33 -5.51 -1.49
C ARG A 24 -10.71 -4.88 -1.39
N ASN A 25 -11.52 -5.23 -0.40
CA ASN A 25 -12.87 -4.67 -0.28
C ASN A 25 -12.88 -3.18 0.07
N GLU A 26 -11.90 -2.69 0.83
CA GLU A 26 -11.72 -1.25 1.05
C GLU A 26 -11.38 -0.53 -0.26
N CYS A 27 -10.47 -1.10 -1.08
CA CYS A 27 -10.16 -0.56 -2.41
C CYS A 27 -11.39 -0.54 -3.33
N LEU A 28 -12.17 -1.61 -3.36
CA LEU A 28 -13.37 -1.68 -4.21
C LEU A 28 -14.40 -0.60 -3.82
N ARG A 29 -14.57 -0.32 -2.53
CA ARG A 29 -15.42 0.78 -2.04
C ARG A 29 -14.93 2.17 -2.47
N LYS A 30 -13.66 2.29 -2.86
CA LYS A 30 -13.02 3.50 -3.41
C LYS A 30 -12.90 3.48 -4.94
N PHE A 31 -13.60 2.57 -5.62
CA PHE A 31 -13.50 2.36 -7.08
C PHE A 31 -12.10 2.00 -7.57
N ILE A 32 -11.28 1.40 -6.69
CA ILE A 32 -9.95 0.88 -7.01
C ILE A 32 -10.08 -0.61 -7.25
N SER A 33 -9.96 -1.01 -8.52
CA SER A 33 -9.96 -2.41 -8.94
C SER A 33 -8.54 -2.95 -9.03
N ARG A 34 -8.38 -4.29 -9.10
CA ARG A 34 -7.07 -4.94 -9.33
C ARG A 34 -5.98 -4.54 -8.32
N LEU A 35 -6.31 -4.50 -7.02
CA LEU A 35 -5.38 -4.17 -5.94
C LEU A 35 -4.04 -4.92 -6.07
N SER A 36 -4.05 -6.23 -6.39
CA SER A 36 -2.83 -7.01 -6.61
C SER A 36 -1.88 -6.39 -7.66
N GLY A 37 -2.42 -5.89 -8.77
CA GLY A 37 -1.63 -5.22 -9.82
C GLY A 37 -1.08 -3.87 -9.36
N HIS A 38 -1.83 -3.13 -8.54
CA HIS A 38 -1.30 -1.91 -7.92
C HIS A 38 -0.17 -2.23 -6.94
N ILE A 39 -0.32 -3.26 -6.10
CA ILE A 39 0.72 -3.71 -5.17
C ILE A 39 1.99 -4.13 -5.92
N TYR A 40 1.85 -4.86 -7.03
CA TYR A 40 2.99 -5.23 -7.87
C TYR A 40 3.74 -3.99 -8.39
N ALA A 41 3.04 -3.02 -8.98
CA ALA A 41 3.65 -1.77 -9.45
C ALA A 41 4.28 -0.94 -8.32
N ILE A 42 3.67 -0.93 -7.13
CA ILE A 42 4.24 -0.24 -5.95
C ILE A 42 5.55 -0.91 -5.53
N LYS A 43 5.62 -2.25 -5.52
CA LYS A 43 6.85 -2.99 -5.19
C LYS A 43 7.96 -2.78 -6.21
N GLU A 44 7.63 -2.67 -7.50
CA GLU A 44 8.63 -2.33 -8.54
C GLU A 44 9.28 -0.96 -8.27
N GLN A 45 8.50 0.02 -7.80
CA GLN A 45 9.01 1.34 -7.44
C GLN A 45 9.67 1.38 -6.04
N ASN A 46 9.37 0.40 -5.18
CA ASN A 46 9.84 0.33 -3.80
C ASN A 46 10.36 -1.08 -3.48
N PRO A 47 11.55 -1.47 -3.99
CA PRO A 47 12.03 -2.85 -3.93
C PRO A 47 12.22 -3.41 -2.52
N THR A 48 12.39 -2.53 -1.52
CA THR A 48 12.56 -2.91 -0.11
C THR A 48 11.25 -3.15 0.62
N TRP A 49 10.09 -2.84 0.01
CA TRP A 49 8.80 -3.00 0.67
C TRP A 49 8.37 -4.46 0.71
N GLN A 50 8.21 -4.98 1.92
CA GLN A 50 7.74 -6.33 2.17
C GLN A 50 6.23 -6.28 2.38
N ILE A 51 5.48 -6.71 1.36
CA ILE A 51 4.02 -6.76 1.41
C ILE A 51 3.57 -8.21 1.29
N GLU A 52 2.90 -8.69 2.33
CA GLU A 52 2.29 -10.02 2.37
C GLU A 52 0.79 -9.93 2.09
N ALA A 53 0.26 -10.94 1.38
CA ALA A 53 -1.17 -11.02 1.07
C ALA A 53 -1.78 -12.24 1.78
N LYS A 54 -2.85 -12.03 2.53
CA LYS A 54 -3.61 -13.08 3.21
C LYS A 54 -5.08 -13.00 2.87
N MET A 55 -5.66 -14.15 2.49
CA MET A 55 -7.12 -14.26 2.39
C MET A 55 -7.72 -14.32 3.79
N VAL A 56 -8.70 -13.46 4.07
CA VAL A 56 -9.47 -13.46 5.32
C VAL A 56 -10.93 -13.73 5.02
N LYS A 57 -11.59 -14.50 5.89
CA LYS A 57 -13.04 -14.68 5.83
C LYS A 57 -13.70 -13.42 6.39
N THR A 58 -14.75 -12.97 5.74
CA THR A 58 -15.60 -11.86 6.19
C THR A 58 -17.04 -12.35 6.29
N GLN A 59 -17.91 -11.60 6.97
CA GLN A 59 -19.34 -11.96 7.09
C GLN A 59 -20.01 -12.21 5.73
N GLY A 60 -19.60 -11.48 4.68
CA GLY A 60 -20.16 -11.58 3.32
C GLY A 60 -19.34 -12.40 2.33
N GLY A 61 -18.30 -13.12 2.77
CA GLY A 61 -17.47 -13.94 1.87
C GLY A 61 -15.98 -13.88 2.21
N LYS A 62 -15.15 -13.48 1.23
CA LYS A 62 -13.69 -13.45 1.34
C LYS A 62 -13.16 -12.06 1.02
N ASP A 63 -12.10 -11.67 1.70
CA ASP A 63 -11.32 -10.48 1.41
C ASP A 63 -9.84 -10.86 1.30
N TYR A 64 -9.07 -10.02 0.63
CA TYR A 64 -7.61 -10.14 0.57
C TYR A 64 -7.02 -8.94 1.29
N LEU A 65 -6.33 -9.22 2.39
CA LEU A 65 -5.64 -8.24 3.20
C LEU A 65 -4.17 -8.23 2.79
N TYR A 66 -3.66 -7.06 2.46
CA TYR A 66 -2.26 -6.81 2.14
C TYR A 66 -1.62 -6.06 3.30
N THR A 67 -0.56 -6.60 3.88
CA THR A 67 0.12 -6.04 5.06
C THR A 67 1.54 -5.66 4.70
N LEU A 68 1.94 -4.42 5.02
CA LEU A 68 3.31 -3.94 4.92
C LEU A 68 4.07 -4.38 6.17
N THR A 69 4.83 -5.47 6.09
CA THR A 69 5.41 -6.15 7.26
C THR A 69 6.63 -5.44 7.82
N ASN A 70 7.38 -4.71 7.00
CA ASN A 70 8.52 -3.89 7.41
C ASN A 70 8.20 -2.39 7.45
N ARG A 71 6.95 -2.04 7.75
CA ARG A 71 6.47 -0.65 7.80
C ARG A 71 7.35 0.26 8.65
N ASP A 72 7.68 -0.17 9.87
CA ASP A 72 8.38 0.69 10.81
C ASP A 72 9.82 0.99 10.35
N GLU A 73 10.50 0.01 9.75
CA GLU A 73 11.80 0.21 9.10
C GLU A 73 11.71 1.23 7.96
N ILE A 74 10.67 1.14 7.14
CA ILE A 74 10.43 2.08 6.04
C ILE A 74 10.23 3.49 6.59
N LEU A 75 9.41 3.66 7.63
CA LEU A 75 9.15 4.98 8.23
C LEU A 75 10.41 5.59 8.83
N VAL A 76 11.22 4.80 9.54
CA VAL A 76 12.53 5.25 10.07
C VAL A 76 13.46 5.70 8.94
N ASN A 77 13.51 4.96 7.83
CA ASN A 77 14.36 5.32 6.70
C ASN A 77 13.85 6.56 5.95
N LEU A 78 12.54 6.77 5.85
CA LEU A 78 11.94 7.97 5.29
C LEU A 78 12.26 9.20 6.14
N ASP A 79 12.11 9.10 7.46
CA ASP A 79 12.44 10.19 8.40
C ASP A 79 13.92 10.61 8.30
N LYS A 80 14.84 9.62 8.31
CA LYS A 80 16.28 9.88 8.10
C LYS A 80 16.57 10.56 6.76
N LYS A 81 15.84 10.21 5.70
CA LYS A 81 16.01 10.83 4.39
C LYS A 81 15.54 12.29 4.38
N LEU A 82 14.43 12.58 5.04
CA LEU A 82 13.89 13.94 5.15
C LEU A 82 14.84 14.84 5.96
N GLN A 83 15.39 14.34 7.07
CA GLN A 83 16.37 15.08 7.87
C GLN A 83 17.64 15.43 7.09
N LYS A 84 18.12 14.53 6.21
CA LYS A 84 19.30 14.79 5.36
C LYS A 84 19.10 15.83 4.26
N ILE A 85 17.85 16.08 3.85
CA ILE A 85 17.54 17.08 2.81
C ILE A 85 17.35 18.47 3.43
N GLY A 86 16.93 18.52 4.70
CA GLY A 86 16.76 19.77 5.46
C GLY A 86 17.99 20.25 6.22
N ALA A 87 19.11 19.53 6.16
CA ALA A 87 20.41 19.88 6.74
C ALA A 87 21.38 20.32 5.65
#